data_AF-A0A1F3LRG3-F1
#
_entry.id   AF-A0A1F3LRG3-F1
#
_cell.length_a   1.000
_cell.length_b   1.000
_cell.length_c   1.000
_cell.angle_alpha   90.00
_cell.angle_beta   90.00
_cell.angle_gamma   90.00
#
_symmetry.space_group_name_H-M   'P 1'
#
loop_
_entity.id
_entity.type
_entity.pdbx_description
1 polymer ?
#
loop_
_entity_poly.entity_id
_entity_poly.type
_entity_poly.pdbx_seq_one_letter_code
_entity_poly.pdbx_strand_id
1 'polypeptide(L)'
;MSRETPDLVKRKVVMLYFSGLSYEDIGSKLGIGKATVFGIVEDLRGGRFPGYEDLAELAGDMREIAVNLRKMNIAPIEAVGLFTLSKAVFGLGVEPSQLDAWVTMCRSVAKDKEPSSSRLIQEAMRLALLEAEEGLSYEDATSKYSTSVSELKELEPKLETIREELVQLQESKETLVQTCRKMEKERDRLEVEKGDLTKQTEQLSKRRQDLKKTATDLEAAVTNLEEKVGSLRDQLSHLEEKIAGVNQEINERTSVLIELEGLGFTKTQLVQLRTKLGELAARYSSDGLLERFLHHAENYDEFLGLEATRESLRNEIAALTEQRDSFIKFAEKLSLTLEEVGKGIDALKTLQKKGVMPAAIVSYHRLLDGVGADPQTFQKMIVDFGGLEKSISAKRNELESIRKQVMTEQKTLEQMKTQQTGTKAYLEFLKGSTVKAINEVVDSSKVNVSKLCQELQQDIVTWGNVRGELGKYEHELKLARYFVSIPVSEQAARSLTQDMDVTIIAQYLLLVRIWSLMKSNPKGKIPESLRRKYTGIADYEKLALADLTTWALTVLTGGN
;
A
#
# COMPACT_ATOMS: atom_id res chain seq x y z
N MET A 1 -37.39 112.84 69.47
CA MET A 1 -37.77 111.50 69.97
C MET A 1 -39.29 111.43 70.01
N SER A 2 -39.91 110.90 68.95
CA SER A 2 -41.36 110.66 68.92
C SER A 2 -41.66 109.44 69.78
N ARG A 3 -42.52 109.58 70.79
CA ARG A 3 -42.95 108.47 71.66
C ARG A 3 -43.74 107.47 70.80
N GLU A 4 -43.16 106.33 70.44
CA GLU A 4 -43.90 105.20 69.86
C GLU A 4 -45.01 104.77 70.83
N THR A 5 -46.22 104.52 70.31
CA THR A 5 -47.37 104.04 71.09
C THR A 5 -47.04 102.70 71.77
N PRO A 6 -47.42 102.47 73.04
CA PRO A 6 -47.06 101.28 73.82
C PRO A 6 -47.36 99.93 73.13
N ASP A 7 -48.43 99.85 72.34
CA ASP A 7 -48.83 98.61 71.66
C ASP A 7 -47.94 98.23 70.49
N LEU A 8 -47.31 99.21 69.84
CA LEU A 8 -46.40 98.95 68.72
C LEU A 8 -45.12 98.29 69.20
N VAL A 9 -44.60 98.74 70.36
CA VAL A 9 -43.43 98.17 71.03
C VAL A 9 -43.72 96.74 71.48
N LYS A 10 -44.90 96.51 72.06
CA LYS A 10 -45.40 95.18 72.44
C LYS A 10 -45.41 94.19 71.26
N ARG A 11 -45.93 94.60 70.10
CA ARG A 11 -45.92 93.76 68.88
C ARG A 11 -44.51 93.49 68.36
N LYS A 12 -43.62 94.49 68.38
CA LYS A 12 -42.21 94.29 68.00
C LYS A 12 -41.49 93.29 68.92
N VAL A 13 -41.80 93.30 70.23
CA VAL A 13 -41.28 92.30 71.18
C VAL A 13 -41.72 90.90 70.79
N VAL A 14 -43.01 90.70 70.50
CA VAL A 14 -43.56 89.40 70.06
C VAL A 14 -42.90 88.93 68.75
N MET A 15 -42.74 89.82 67.77
CA MET A 15 -42.05 89.49 66.52
C MET A 15 -40.59 89.05 66.74
N LEU A 16 -39.83 89.78 67.57
CA LEU A 16 -38.43 89.44 67.85
C LEU A 16 -38.32 88.18 68.73
N TYR A 17 -39.34 87.91 69.56
CA TYR A 17 -39.47 86.65 70.27
C TYR A 17 -39.73 85.49 69.31
N PHE A 18 -40.61 85.62 68.32
CA PHE A 18 -40.78 84.59 67.29
C PHE A 18 -39.63 84.54 66.27
N SER A 19 -38.73 85.51 66.25
CA SER A 19 -37.48 85.44 65.48
C SER A 19 -36.31 84.80 66.23
N GLY A 20 -36.55 84.18 67.40
CA GLY A 20 -35.50 83.46 68.14
C GLY A 20 -34.48 84.35 68.88
N LEU A 21 -34.75 85.64 69.13
CA LEU A 21 -33.86 86.52 69.92
C LEU A 21 -34.02 86.33 71.42
N SER A 22 -32.92 86.31 72.19
CA SER A 22 -33.02 86.20 73.65
C SER A 22 -33.74 87.41 74.24
N TYR A 23 -34.33 87.30 75.44
CA TYR A 23 -35.00 88.43 76.09
C TYR A 23 -34.08 89.66 76.25
N GLU A 24 -32.78 89.41 76.39
CA GLU A 24 -31.75 90.43 76.53
C GLU A 24 -31.42 91.12 75.21
N ASP A 25 -31.35 90.37 74.11
CA ASP A 25 -31.16 90.92 72.77
C ASP A 25 -32.37 91.74 72.34
N ILE A 26 -33.59 91.28 72.65
CA ILE A 26 -34.83 92.00 72.38
C ILE A 26 -34.84 93.33 73.14
N GLY A 27 -34.51 93.28 74.43
CA GLY A 27 -34.42 94.47 75.28
C GLY A 27 -33.40 95.48 74.76
N SER A 28 -32.21 95.01 74.39
CA SER A 28 -31.13 95.83 73.82
C SER A 28 -31.53 96.45 72.48
N LYS A 29 -32.21 95.69 71.61
CA LYS A 29 -32.59 96.13 70.25
C LYS A 29 -33.74 97.13 70.25
N LEU A 30 -34.61 97.10 71.25
CA LEU A 30 -35.77 98.01 71.38
C LEU A 30 -35.56 99.11 72.43
N GLY A 31 -34.46 99.09 73.18
CA GLY A 31 -34.18 100.05 74.25
C GLY A 31 -35.12 99.92 75.46
N ILE A 32 -35.57 98.70 75.77
CA ILE A 32 -36.51 98.40 76.88
C ILE A 32 -35.89 97.42 77.87
N GLY A 33 -36.32 97.49 79.14
CA GLY A 33 -35.80 96.60 80.18
C GLY A 33 -36.18 95.13 79.96
N LYS A 34 -35.28 94.21 80.31
CA LYS A 34 -35.49 92.75 80.20
C LYS A 34 -36.76 92.27 80.92
N ALA A 35 -37.09 92.87 82.07
CA ALA A 35 -38.32 92.58 82.81
C ALA A 35 -39.59 92.96 82.01
N THR A 36 -39.54 94.05 81.24
CA THR A 36 -40.63 94.50 80.37
C THR A 36 -40.82 93.51 79.20
N VAL A 37 -39.73 93.04 78.60
CA VAL A 37 -39.78 92.00 77.55
C VAL A 37 -40.39 90.70 78.10
N PHE A 38 -39.95 90.27 79.28
CA PHE A 38 -40.47 89.07 79.95
C PHE A 38 -41.97 89.18 80.23
N GLY A 39 -42.44 90.29 80.80
CA GLY A 39 -43.87 90.50 81.05
C GLY A 39 -44.72 90.43 79.78
N ILE A 40 -44.25 91.03 78.68
CA ILE A 40 -44.94 90.98 77.38
C ILE A 40 -45.02 89.56 76.83
N VAL A 41 -43.96 88.77 76.99
CA VAL A 41 -43.93 87.37 76.53
C VAL A 41 -44.75 86.44 77.44
N GLU A 42 -44.80 86.70 78.74
CA GLU A 42 -45.70 85.99 79.65
C GLU A 42 -47.17 86.30 79.36
N ASP A 43 -47.48 87.52 78.96
CA ASP A 43 -48.83 87.86 78.48
C ASP A 43 -49.15 87.19 77.14
N LEU A 44 -48.19 87.04 76.24
CA LEU A 44 -48.33 86.25 75.00
C LEU A 44 -48.57 84.77 75.29
N ARG A 45 -47.76 84.16 76.18
CA ARG A 45 -47.90 82.75 76.58
C ARG A 45 -49.18 82.49 77.38
N GLY A 46 -49.63 83.48 78.14
CA GLY A 46 -50.87 83.41 78.90
C GLY A 46 -52.14 83.73 78.10
N GLY A 47 -52.04 83.94 76.77
CA GLY A 47 -53.17 84.29 75.91
C GLY A 47 -53.80 85.65 76.21
N ARG A 48 -53.11 86.50 76.98
CA ARG A 48 -53.56 87.85 77.37
C ARG A 48 -53.09 88.93 76.40
N PHE A 49 -52.37 88.55 75.35
CA PHE A 49 -51.86 89.48 74.34
C PHE A 49 -52.88 89.65 73.20
N PRO A 50 -53.39 90.87 72.95
CA PRO A 50 -54.45 91.09 71.96
C PRO A 50 -54.05 90.69 70.54
N GLY A 51 -54.87 89.84 69.90
CA GLY A 51 -54.69 89.35 68.53
C GLY A 51 -53.76 88.15 68.37
N TYR A 52 -53.32 87.54 69.47
CA TYR A 52 -52.48 86.33 69.51
C TYR A 52 -53.01 85.31 70.54
N GLU A 53 -54.30 85.40 70.90
CA GLU A 53 -54.93 84.58 71.93
C GLU A 53 -54.83 83.07 71.61
N ASP A 54 -55.02 82.71 70.34
CA ASP A 54 -54.95 81.32 69.85
C ASP A 54 -53.52 80.75 69.79
N LEU A 55 -52.50 81.61 69.89
CA LEU A 55 -51.10 81.21 69.80
C LEU A 55 -50.46 80.93 71.16
N ALA A 56 -51.21 81.06 72.26
CA ALA A 56 -50.72 80.84 73.61
C ALA A 56 -50.09 79.45 73.80
N GLU A 57 -50.76 78.41 73.31
CA GLU A 57 -50.30 77.02 73.43
C GLU A 57 -49.10 76.71 72.50
N LEU A 58 -49.05 77.34 71.33
CA LEU A 58 -48.02 77.13 70.31
C LEU A 58 -46.80 78.05 70.49
N ALA A 59 -46.89 79.08 71.34
CA ALA A 59 -45.86 80.09 71.49
C ALA A 59 -44.52 79.52 72.00
N GLY A 60 -44.58 78.42 72.77
CA GLY A 60 -43.41 77.66 73.20
C GLY A 60 -42.74 76.93 72.04
N ASP A 61 -43.50 76.13 71.31
CA ASP A 61 -43.00 75.31 70.19
C ASP A 61 -42.50 76.18 69.03
N MET A 62 -43.25 77.23 68.67
CA MET A 62 -42.84 78.19 67.64
C MET A 62 -41.54 78.90 68.03
N ARG A 63 -41.35 79.18 69.32
CA ARG A 63 -40.11 79.76 69.82
C ARG A 63 -38.96 78.75 69.74
N GLU A 64 -39.19 77.50 70.12
CA GLU A 64 -38.18 76.45 70.03
C GLU A 64 -37.73 76.23 68.57
N ILE A 65 -38.69 76.13 67.65
CA ILE A 65 -38.45 76.04 66.20
C ILE A 65 -37.64 77.25 65.73
N ALA A 66 -38.04 78.47 66.09
CA ALA A 66 -37.32 79.67 65.68
C ALA A 66 -35.89 79.73 66.23
N VAL A 67 -35.66 79.27 67.46
CA VAL A 67 -34.32 79.16 68.06
C VAL A 67 -33.49 78.10 67.33
N ASN A 68 -34.06 76.95 67.01
CA ASN A 68 -33.36 75.88 66.31
C ASN A 68 -33.02 76.26 64.87
N LEU A 69 -33.96 76.86 64.12
CA LEU A 69 -33.71 77.41 62.79
C LEU A 69 -32.58 78.46 62.83
N ARG A 70 -32.60 79.35 63.83
CA ARG A 70 -31.55 80.36 63.99
C ARG A 70 -30.18 79.76 64.32
N LYS A 71 -30.12 78.72 65.16
CA LYS A 71 -28.87 77.97 65.43
C LYS A 71 -28.30 77.34 64.14
N MET A 72 -29.18 76.94 63.23
CA MET A 72 -28.81 76.41 61.90
C MET A 72 -28.60 77.50 60.85
N ASN A 73 -28.73 78.78 61.21
CA ASN A 73 -28.65 79.93 60.30
C ASN A 73 -29.67 79.89 59.14
N ILE A 74 -30.85 79.30 59.37
CA ILE A 74 -31.95 79.20 58.39
C ILE A 74 -32.99 80.25 58.74
N ALA A 75 -33.36 81.09 57.76
CA ALA A 75 -34.45 82.04 57.96
C ALA A 75 -35.81 81.30 57.99
N PRO A 76 -36.79 81.74 58.79
CA PRO A 76 -38.12 81.12 58.82
C PRO A 76 -38.78 80.97 57.44
N ILE A 77 -38.52 81.90 56.53
CA ILE A 77 -39.03 81.84 55.15
C ILE A 77 -38.37 80.76 54.30
N GLU A 78 -37.10 80.46 54.55
CA GLU A 78 -36.35 79.38 53.89
C GLU A 78 -36.82 78.01 54.42
N ALA A 79 -37.16 77.93 55.71
CA ALA A 79 -37.72 76.73 56.32
C ALA A 79 -39.06 76.30 55.70
N VAL A 80 -39.89 77.25 55.26
CA VAL A 80 -41.14 76.95 54.53
C VAL A 80 -40.85 76.28 53.18
N GLY A 81 -39.82 76.75 52.48
CA GLY A 81 -39.36 76.13 51.23
C GLY A 81 -38.84 74.71 51.45
N LEU A 82 -38.01 74.51 52.47
CA LEU A 82 -37.51 73.19 52.85
C LEU A 82 -38.63 72.24 53.25
N PHE A 83 -39.62 72.71 54.02
CA PHE A 83 -40.76 71.90 54.42
C PHE A 83 -41.62 71.48 53.22
N THR A 84 -41.85 72.40 52.27
CA THR A 84 -42.59 72.11 51.04
C THR A 84 -41.86 71.08 50.19
N LEU A 85 -40.54 71.21 50.06
CA LEU A 85 -39.69 70.25 49.36
C LEU A 85 -39.70 68.88 50.05
N SER A 86 -39.51 68.83 51.37
CA SER A 86 -39.56 67.59 52.15
C SER A 86 -40.90 66.91 52.02
N LYS A 87 -42.01 67.66 52.08
CA LYS A 87 -43.36 67.10 51.87
C LYS A 87 -43.52 66.50 50.47
N ALA A 88 -43.00 67.16 49.43
CA ALA A 88 -43.03 66.64 48.07
C ALA A 88 -42.19 65.36 47.93
N VAL A 89 -40.97 65.35 48.48
CA VAL A 89 -40.06 64.20 48.44
C VAL A 89 -40.62 63.01 49.23
N PHE A 90 -41.19 63.25 50.41
CA PHE A 90 -41.84 62.20 51.21
C PHE A 90 -43.14 61.71 50.56
N GLY A 91 -43.86 62.59 49.85
CA GLY A 91 -45.00 62.22 49.01
C GLY A 91 -44.64 61.28 47.86
N LEU A 92 -43.37 61.27 47.42
CA LEU A 92 -42.82 60.31 46.45
C LEU A 92 -42.37 58.99 47.12
N GLY A 93 -42.64 58.80 48.42
CA GLY A 93 -42.30 57.58 49.16
C GLY A 93 -40.83 57.51 49.62
N VAL A 94 -40.06 58.60 49.48
CA VAL A 94 -38.66 58.64 49.95
C VAL A 94 -38.66 58.87 51.46
N GLU A 95 -38.14 57.92 52.23
CA GLU A 95 -38.02 58.09 53.68
C GLU A 95 -36.85 59.02 54.06
N PRO A 96 -36.88 59.70 55.23
CA PRO A 96 -35.77 60.56 55.67
C PRO A 96 -34.40 59.86 55.70
N SER A 97 -34.38 58.55 56.00
CA SER A 97 -33.17 57.70 55.99
C SER A 97 -32.61 57.44 54.60
N GLN A 98 -33.44 57.56 53.56
CA GLN A 98 -33.11 57.28 52.16
C GLN A 98 -32.78 58.55 51.37
N LEU A 99 -32.92 59.73 51.98
CA LEU A 99 -32.74 61.01 51.29
C LEU A 99 -31.36 61.14 50.66
N ASP A 100 -30.30 60.72 51.35
CA ASP A 100 -28.93 60.77 50.84
C ASP A 100 -28.71 59.80 49.67
N ALA A 101 -29.28 58.59 49.73
CA ALA A 101 -29.22 57.62 48.65
C ALA A 101 -29.99 58.11 47.42
N TRP A 102 -31.17 58.71 47.63
CA TRP A 102 -31.97 59.32 46.58
C TRP A 102 -31.25 60.49 45.91
N VAL A 103 -30.64 61.39 46.69
CA VAL A 103 -29.82 62.50 46.16
C VAL A 103 -28.62 61.96 45.37
N THR A 104 -27.98 60.89 45.85
CA THR A 104 -26.84 60.26 45.16
C THR A 104 -27.25 59.63 43.83
N MET A 105 -28.39 58.94 43.79
CA MET A 105 -28.98 58.41 42.56
C MET A 105 -29.33 59.54 41.57
N CYS A 106 -30.00 60.59 42.03
CA CYS A 106 -30.33 61.73 41.17
C CYS A 106 -29.07 62.38 40.58
N ARG A 107 -27.97 62.45 41.34
CA ARG A 107 -26.67 62.93 40.85
C ARG A 107 -26.00 61.97 39.86
N SER A 108 -26.09 60.64 40.08
CA SER A 108 -25.47 59.65 39.18
C SER A 108 -26.19 59.57 37.83
N VAL A 109 -27.51 59.77 37.82
CA VAL A 109 -28.31 59.89 36.59
C VAL A 109 -28.02 61.20 35.86
N ALA A 110 -27.75 62.29 36.59
CA ALA A 110 -27.40 63.57 35.98
C ALA A 110 -26.05 63.56 35.25
N LYS A 111 -25.12 62.66 35.62
CA LYS A 111 -23.78 62.30 35.05
C LYS A 111 -22.82 63.42 34.62
N ASP A 112 -23.27 64.66 34.52
CA ASP A 112 -22.51 65.87 34.20
C ASP A 112 -22.76 66.91 35.30
N LYS A 113 -21.78 67.78 35.54
CA LYS A 113 -21.70 68.72 36.69
C LYS A 113 -22.80 69.79 36.76
N GLU A 114 -23.81 69.73 35.91
CA GLU A 114 -25.05 70.48 36.06
C GLU A 114 -26.23 69.52 36.00
N PRO A 115 -27.04 69.41 37.08
CA PRO A 115 -28.31 68.72 37.01
C PRO A 115 -29.21 69.53 36.09
N SER A 116 -29.19 69.22 34.80
CA SER A 116 -30.29 69.59 33.93
C SER A 116 -31.49 68.80 34.46
N SER A 117 -32.25 69.42 35.36
CA SER A 117 -33.46 68.88 35.96
C SER A 117 -34.42 68.29 34.92
N SER A 118 -34.28 68.73 33.64
CA SER A 118 -35.01 68.18 32.52
C SER A 118 -34.64 66.73 32.17
N ARG A 119 -33.41 66.25 32.32
CA ARG A 119 -33.05 64.88 31.87
C ARG A 119 -33.68 63.82 32.77
N LEU A 120 -33.59 63.99 34.09
CA LEU A 120 -34.21 63.04 35.03
C LEU A 120 -35.73 63.03 34.90
N ILE A 121 -36.33 64.20 34.71
CA ILE A 121 -37.78 64.32 34.45
C ILE A 121 -38.13 63.74 33.07
N GLN A 122 -37.32 63.97 32.03
CA GLN A 122 -37.54 63.43 30.68
C GLN A 122 -37.41 61.91 30.66
N GLU A 123 -36.42 61.33 31.34
CA GLU A 123 -36.27 59.88 31.43
C GLU A 123 -37.39 59.26 32.27
N ALA A 124 -37.80 59.89 33.38
CA ALA A 124 -38.96 59.44 34.15
C ALA A 124 -40.27 59.53 33.34
N MET A 125 -40.46 60.62 32.57
CA MET A 125 -41.61 60.76 31.66
C MET A 125 -41.56 59.75 30.52
N ARG A 126 -40.37 59.50 29.95
CA ARG A 126 -40.18 58.51 28.89
C ARG A 126 -40.45 57.09 29.42
N LEU A 127 -40.03 56.79 30.65
CA LEU A 127 -40.33 55.53 31.32
C LEU A 127 -41.85 55.38 31.51
N ALA A 128 -42.54 56.40 32.01
CA ALA A 128 -43.99 56.39 32.17
C ALA A 128 -44.75 56.28 30.83
N LEU A 129 -44.23 56.91 29.76
CA LEU A 129 -44.77 56.75 28.41
C LEU A 129 -44.57 55.33 27.87
N LEU A 130 -43.40 54.72 28.10
CA LEU A 130 -43.13 53.33 27.72
C LEU A 130 -44.01 52.35 28.49
N GLU A 131 -44.27 52.58 29.78
CA GLU A 131 -45.24 51.79 30.55
C GLU A 131 -46.66 51.91 29.96
N ALA A 132 -47.05 53.11 29.50
CA ALA A 132 -48.35 53.35 28.89
C ALA A 132 -48.47 52.75 27.47
N GLU A 133 -47.39 52.75 26.69
CA GLU A 133 -47.36 52.22 25.31
C GLU A 133 -47.24 50.69 25.27
N GLU A 134 -46.35 50.10 26.07
CA GLU A 134 -46.09 48.66 26.06
C GLU A 134 -46.94 47.88 27.09
N GLY A 135 -47.62 48.57 28.01
CA GLY A 135 -48.45 47.96 29.05
C GLY A 135 -47.67 47.12 30.05
N LEU A 136 -46.34 47.27 30.10
CA LEU A 136 -45.43 46.55 30.98
C LEU A 136 -45.02 47.48 32.11
N SER A 137 -45.20 47.02 33.35
CA SER A 137 -44.67 47.73 34.52
C SER A 137 -43.14 47.80 34.46
N TYR A 138 -42.55 48.83 35.05
CA TYR A 138 -41.11 48.90 35.28
C TYR A 138 -40.55 47.66 35.98
N GLU A 139 -41.28 47.05 36.92
CA GLU A 139 -40.87 45.78 37.53
C GLU A 139 -40.83 44.63 36.51
N ASP A 140 -41.80 44.57 35.61
CA ASP A 140 -41.84 43.59 34.52
C ASP A 140 -40.73 43.81 33.49
N ALA A 141 -40.44 45.07 33.14
CA ALA A 141 -39.35 45.42 32.25
C ALA A 141 -37.98 45.09 32.86
N THR A 142 -37.81 45.37 34.16
CA THR A 142 -36.58 45.08 34.90
C THR A 142 -36.41 43.57 35.09
N SER A 143 -37.49 42.84 35.37
CA SER A 143 -37.44 41.38 35.46
C SER A 143 -37.12 40.75 34.11
N LYS A 144 -37.75 41.18 33.01
CA LYS A 144 -37.41 40.74 31.65
C LYS A 144 -35.95 41.02 31.28
N TYR A 145 -35.46 42.21 31.61
CA TYR A 145 -34.05 42.57 31.38
C TYR A 145 -33.11 41.68 32.19
N SER A 146 -33.40 41.47 33.48
CA SER A 146 -32.66 40.54 34.34
C SER A 146 -32.64 39.12 33.78
N THR A 147 -33.80 38.60 33.34
CA THR A 147 -33.91 37.28 32.70
C THR A 147 -33.10 37.22 31.41
N SER A 148 -33.20 38.22 30.54
CA SER A 148 -32.44 38.28 29.28
C SER A 148 -30.93 38.36 29.53
N VAL A 149 -30.48 39.10 30.55
CA VAL A 149 -29.07 39.14 30.97
C VAL A 149 -28.62 37.79 31.50
N SER A 150 -29.46 37.08 32.24
CA SER A 150 -29.17 35.72 32.71
C SER A 150 -29.09 34.73 31.55
N GLU A 151 -30.01 34.80 30.59
CA GLU A 151 -30.00 33.98 29.38
C GLU A 151 -28.75 34.25 28.52
N LEU A 152 -28.36 35.52 28.37
CA LEU A 152 -27.11 35.90 27.69
C LEU A 152 -25.89 35.29 28.37
N LYS A 153 -25.82 35.37 29.71
CA LYS A 153 -24.74 34.75 30.49
C LYS A 153 -24.71 33.22 30.36
N GLU A 154 -25.85 32.57 30.16
CA GLU A 154 -25.92 31.13 29.90
C GLU A 154 -25.60 30.74 28.45
N LEU A 155 -25.88 31.62 27.49
CA LEU A 155 -25.60 31.39 26.06
C LEU A 155 -24.14 31.64 25.71
N GLU A 156 -23.49 32.59 26.37
CA GLU A 156 -22.07 32.92 26.16
C GLU A 156 -21.12 31.71 26.29
N PRO A 157 -21.18 30.86 27.34
CA PRO A 157 -20.35 29.66 27.41
C PRO A 157 -20.71 28.62 26.35
N LYS A 158 -21.99 28.48 25.99
CA LYS A 158 -22.42 27.55 24.94
C LYS A 158 -21.86 27.98 23.57
N LEU A 159 -21.84 29.28 23.31
CA LEU A 159 -21.29 29.85 22.09
C LEU A 159 -19.78 29.61 22.02
N GLU A 160 -19.08 29.73 23.15
CA GLU A 160 -17.65 29.42 23.22
C GLU A 160 -17.37 27.93 23.04
N THR A 161 -18.16 27.04 23.64
CA THR A 161 -18.07 25.58 23.40
C THR A 161 -18.28 25.25 21.92
N ILE A 162 -19.28 25.84 21.26
CA ILE A 162 -19.53 25.63 19.83
C ILE A 162 -18.34 26.12 18.99
N ARG A 163 -17.70 27.24 19.35
CA ARG A 163 -16.50 27.74 18.66
C ARG A 163 -15.32 26.78 18.81
N GLU A 164 -15.10 26.26 20.01
CA GLU A 164 -14.06 25.26 20.28
C GLU A 164 -14.30 23.98 19.46
N GLU A 165 -15.54 23.48 19.43
CA GLU A 165 -15.93 22.34 18.59
C GLU A 165 -15.69 22.60 17.11
N LEU A 166 -15.99 23.81 16.62
CA LEU A 166 -15.76 24.20 15.23
C LEU A 166 -14.27 24.17 14.86
N VAL A 167 -13.40 24.68 15.76
CA VAL A 167 -11.95 24.64 15.59
C VAL A 167 -11.45 23.19 15.56
N GLN A 168 -11.89 22.35 16.51
CA GLN A 168 -11.52 20.92 16.55
C GLN A 168 -11.98 20.17 15.30
N LEU A 169 -13.20 20.46 14.82
CA LEU A 169 -13.73 19.85 13.60
C LEU A 169 -12.91 20.26 12.37
N GLN A 170 -12.46 21.52 12.33
CA GLN A 170 -11.65 22.05 11.23
C GLN A 170 -10.23 21.45 11.22
N GLU A 171 -9.61 21.28 12.40
CA GLU A 171 -8.34 20.56 12.54
C GLU A 171 -8.49 19.08 12.14
N SER A 172 -9.54 18.41 12.63
CA SER A 172 -9.85 17.02 12.25
C SER A 172 -10.03 16.89 10.73
N LYS A 173 -10.77 17.82 10.10
CA LYS A 173 -10.94 17.86 8.64
C LYS A 173 -9.61 18.00 7.92
N GLU A 174 -8.73 18.90 8.35
CA GLU A 174 -7.42 19.11 7.72
C GLU A 174 -6.53 17.86 7.84
N THR A 175 -6.51 17.21 9.01
CA THR A 175 -5.78 15.94 9.17
C THR A 175 -6.34 14.83 8.28
N LEU A 176 -7.67 14.74 8.13
CA LEU A 176 -8.32 13.79 7.23
C LEU A 176 -7.96 14.05 5.76
N VAL A 177 -7.92 15.33 5.34
CA VAL A 177 -7.52 15.70 3.97
C VAL A 177 -6.07 15.31 3.71
N GLN A 178 -5.17 15.49 4.69
CA GLN A 178 -3.78 15.09 4.56
C GLN A 178 -3.60 13.57 4.49
N THR A 179 -4.37 12.79 5.25
CA THR A 179 -4.34 11.32 5.17
C THR A 179 -4.92 10.82 3.84
N CYS A 180 -6.01 11.40 3.35
CA CYS A 180 -6.55 11.11 2.02
C CYS A 180 -5.51 11.35 0.91
N ARG A 181 -4.81 12.49 0.93
CA ARG A 181 -3.74 12.78 -0.04
C ARG A 181 -2.59 11.77 0.01
N LYS A 182 -2.23 11.27 1.20
CA LYS A 182 -1.21 10.22 1.34
C LYS A 182 -1.69 8.90 0.76
N MET A 183 -2.94 8.52 1.03
CA MET A 183 -3.55 7.30 0.48
C MET A 183 -3.70 7.35 -1.04
N GLU A 184 -4.05 8.51 -1.61
CA GLU A 184 -4.10 8.69 -3.07
C GLU A 184 -2.73 8.48 -3.72
N LYS A 185 -1.66 9.02 -3.14
CA LYS A 185 -0.29 8.81 -3.64
C LYS A 185 0.14 7.34 -3.59
N GLU A 186 -0.17 6.64 -2.49
CA GLU A 186 0.12 5.21 -2.38
C GLU A 186 -0.72 4.39 -3.38
N ARG A 187 -1.99 4.73 -3.59
CA ARG A 187 -2.81 4.11 -4.63
C ARG A 187 -2.18 4.27 -6.02
N ASP A 188 -1.76 5.49 -6.37
CA ASP A 188 -1.16 5.76 -7.68
C ASP A 188 0.16 4.98 -7.86
N ARG A 189 0.97 4.90 -6.80
CA ARG A 189 2.20 4.09 -6.77
C ARG A 189 1.90 2.60 -6.98
N LEU A 190 0.92 2.06 -6.27
CA LEU A 190 0.51 0.66 -6.38
C LEU A 190 -0.06 0.33 -7.75
N GLU A 191 -0.78 1.26 -8.39
CA GLU A 191 -1.30 1.04 -9.75
C GLU A 191 -0.16 0.97 -10.79
N VAL A 192 0.89 1.78 -10.62
CA VAL A 192 2.10 1.69 -11.45
C VAL A 192 2.80 0.34 -11.24
N GLU A 193 3.01 -0.08 -9.99
CA GLU A 193 3.66 -1.35 -9.67
C GLU A 193 2.89 -2.55 -10.21
N LYS A 194 1.55 -2.54 -10.09
CA LYS A 194 0.66 -3.52 -10.70
C LYS A 194 0.79 -3.54 -12.23
N GLY A 195 0.90 -2.38 -12.87
CA GLY A 195 1.14 -2.27 -14.31
C GLY A 195 2.45 -2.94 -14.73
N ASP A 196 3.53 -2.74 -13.97
CA ASP A 196 4.82 -3.35 -14.25
C ASP A 196 4.85 -4.86 -13.98
N LEU A 197 4.22 -5.32 -12.90
CA LEU A 197 4.03 -6.74 -12.62
C LEU A 197 3.21 -7.44 -13.71
N THR A 198 2.20 -6.77 -14.25
CA THR A 198 1.39 -7.29 -15.36
C THR A 198 2.25 -7.49 -16.61
N LYS A 199 3.09 -6.49 -16.96
CA LYS A 199 4.05 -6.61 -18.08
C LYS A 199 5.06 -7.73 -17.86
N GLN A 200 5.61 -7.87 -16.66
CA GLN A 200 6.53 -8.97 -16.33
C GLN A 200 5.83 -10.33 -16.48
N THR A 201 4.59 -10.45 -16.04
CA THR A 201 3.80 -11.68 -16.16
C THR A 201 3.54 -12.04 -17.62
N GLU A 202 3.22 -11.05 -18.47
CA GLU A 202 3.09 -11.26 -19.92
C GLU A 202 4.41 -11.69 -20.58
N GLN A 203 5.53 -11.08 -20.19
CA GLN A 203 6.86 -11.45 -20.69
C GLN A 203 7.23 -12.89 -20.29
N LEU A 204 7.01 -13.26 -19.03
CA LEU A 204 7.26 -14.62 -18.54
C LEU A 204 6.34 -15.65 -19.21
N SER A 205 5.08 -15.29 -19.46
CA SER A 205 4.13 -16.14 -20.20
C SER A 205 4.61 -16.41 -21.63
N LYS A 206 5.03 -15.37 -22.36
CA LYS A 206 5.61 -15.51 -23.70
C LYS A 206 6.87 -16.38 -23.67
N ARG A 207 7.78 -16.12 -22.73
CA ARG A 207 9.01 -16.90 -22.59
C ARG A 207 8.73 -18.38 -22.29
N ARG A 208 7.73 -18.66 -21.46
CA ARG A 208 7.26 -20.03 -21.17
C ARG A 208 6.72 -20.71 -22.42
N GLN A 209 5.95 -19.99 -23.25
CA GLN A 209 5.43 -20.53 -24.51
C GLN A 209 6.55 -20.86 -25.49
N ASP A 210 7.55 -19.98 -25.62
CA ASP A 210 8.71 -20.21 -26.47
C ASP A 210 9.54 -21.41 -25.98
N LEU A 211 9.79 -21.49 -24.67
CA LEU A 211 10.48 -22.64 -24.08
C LEU A 211 9.72 -23.95 -24.31
N LYS A 212 8.39 -23.92 -24.21
CA LYS A 212 7.55 -25.09 -24.50
C LYS A 212 7.70 -25.54 -25.95
N LYS A 213 7.72 -24.63 -26.92
CA LYS A 213 7.97 -24.95 -28.34
C LYS A 213 9.36 -25.56 -28.53
N THR A 214 10.39 -24.97 -27.93
CA THR A 214 11.75 -25.53 -28.03
C THR A 214 11.86 -26.92 -27.41
N ALA A 215 11.14 -27.19 -26.31
CA ALA A 215 11.10 -28.51 -25.71
C ALA A 215 10.45 -29.53 -26.64
N THR A 216 9.31 -29.19 -27.27
CA THR A 216 8.65 -30.09 -28.23
C THR A 216 9.51 -30.34 -29.47
N ASP A 217 10.23 -29.33 -29.96
CA ASP A 217 11.14 -29.49 -31.10
C ASP A 217 12.33 -30.40 -30.75
N LEU A 218 12.86 -30.29 -29.53
CA LEU A 218 13.92 -31.16 -29.03
C LEU A 218 13.43 -32.59 -28.80
N GLU A 219 12.23 -32.79 -28.25
CA GLU A 219 11.61 -34.11 -28.11
C GLU A 219 11.43 -34.79 -29.49
N ALA A 220 10.98 -34.04 -30.50
CA ALA A 220 10.89 -34.54 -31.88
C ALA A 220 12.27 -34.88 -32.47
N ALA A 221 13.30 -34.09 -32.16
CA ALA A 221 14.66 -34.40 -32.61
C ALA A 221 15.23 -35.66 -31.92
N VAL A 222 14.96 -35.84 -30.62
CA VAL A 222 15.40 -37.03 -29.87
C VAL A 222 14.72 -38.29 -30.41
N THR A 223 13.40 -38.26 -30.62
CA THR A 223 12.67 -39.41 -31.18
C THR A 223 13.19 -39.81 -32.57
N ASN A 224 13.47 -38.85 -33.45
CA ASN A 224 14.10 -39.11 -34.74
C ASN A 224 15.50 -39.75 -34.59
N LEU A 225 16.31 -39.25 -33.66
CA LEU A 225 17.63 -39.83 -33.39
C LEU A 225 17.53 -41.25 -32.81
N GLU A 226 16.56 -41.52 -31.95
CA GLU A 226 16.29 -42.85 -31.41
C GLU A 226 15.88 -43.84 -32.52
N GLU A 227 14.99 -43.43 -33.43
CA GLU A 227 14.62 -44.20 -34.61
C GLU A 227 15.86 -44.52 -35.48
N LYS A 228 16.71 -43.52 -35.71
CA LYS A 228 17.94 -43.69 -36.49
C LYS A 228 18.91 -44.66 -35.81
N VAL A 229 19.10 -44.55 -34.49
CA VAL A 229 19.90 -45.50 -33.70
C VAL A 229 19.32 -46.90 -33.77
N GLY A 230 17.99 -47.04 -33.71
CA GLY A 230 17.30 -48.32 -33.91
C GLY A 230 17.65 -48.94 -35.27
N SER A 231 17.49 -48.18 -36.35
CA SER A 231 17.81 -48.65 -37.70
C SER A 231 19.28 -49.07 -37.86
N LEU A 232 20.21 -48.34 -37.25
CA LEU A 232 21.64 -48.68 -37.28
C LEU A 232 21.95 -49.94 -36.46
N ARG A 233 21.26 -50.14 -35.33
CA ARG A 233 21.39 -51.36 -34.52
C ARG A 233 20.87 -52.57 -35.29
N ASP A 234 19.75 -52.44 -35.98
CA ASP A 234 19.19 -53.52 -36.82
C ASP A 234 20.15 -53.87 -37.98
N GLN A 235 20.75 -52.85 -38.61
CA GLN A 235 21.78 -53.04 -39.61
C GLN A 235 23.01 -53.76 -39.06
N LEU A 236 23.48 -53.38 -37.86
CA LEU A 236 24.60 -54.05 -37.19
C LEU A 236 24.28 -55.52 -36.89
N SER A 237 23.11 -55.81 -36.33
CA SER A 237 22.67 -57.19 -36.05
C SER A 237 22.64 -58.03 -37.32
N HIS A 238 22.16 -57.46 -38.43
CA HIS A 238 22.14 -58.16 -39.71
C HIS A 238 23.54 -58.42 -40.28
N LEU A 239 24.47 -57.47 -40.11
CA LEU A 239 25.87 -57.66 -40.50
C LEU A 239 26.57 -58.70 -39.62
N GLU A 240 26.31 -58.71 -38.32
CA GLU A 240 26.83 -59.72 -37.39
C GLU A 240 26.33 -61.13 -37.75
N GLU A 241 25.04 -61.27 -38.07
CA GLU A 241 24.47 -62.54 -38.55
C GLU A 241 25.11 -63.00 -39.86
N LYS A 242 25.31 -62.08 -40.82
CA LYS A 242 26.04 -62.37 -42.06
C LYS A 242 27.47 -62.82 -41.81
N ILE A 243 28.20 -62.16 -40.92
CA ILE A 243 29.57 -62.54 -40.54
C ILE A 243 29.57 -63.94 -39.90
N ALA A 244 28.61 -64.22 -39.02
CA ALA A 244 28.48 -65.55 -38.41
C ALA A 244 28.22 -66.64 -39.46
N GLY A 245 27.33 -66.38 -40.43
CA GLY A 245 27.06 -67.29 -41.54
C GLY A 245 28.29 -67.53 -42.41
N VAL A 246 29.01 -66.48 -42.79
CA VAL A 246 30.27 -66.60 -43.56
C VAL A 246 31.33 -67.37 -42.78
N ASN A 247 31.46 -67.14 -41.48
CA ASN A 247 32.41 -67.89 -40.64
C ASN A 247 32.04 -69.37 -40.55
N GLN A 248 30.75 -69.71 -40.50
CA GLN A 248 30.30 -71.10 -40.56
C GLN A 248 30.68 -71.74 -41.91
N GLU A 249 30.42 -71.06 -43.03
CA GLU A 249 30.83 -71.56 -44.35
C GLU A 249 32.34 -71.76 -44.46
N ILE A 250 33.13 -70.82 -43.93
CA ILE A 250 34.59 -70.93 -43.88
C ILE A 250 35.00 -72.18 -43.08
N ASN A 251 34.38 -72.41 -41.92
CA ASN A 251 34.67 -73.58 -41.09
C ASN A 251 34.29 -74.89 -41.79
N GLU A 252 33.11 -74.95 -42.42
CA GLU A 252 32.68 -76.12 -43.21
C GLU A 252 33.64 -76.39 -44.37
N ARG A 253 34.01 -75.37 -45.15
CA ARG A 253 34.99 -75.50 -46.24
C ARG A 253 36.38 -75.88 -45.74
N THR A 254 36.78 -75.38 -44.58
CA THR A 254 38.06 -75.73 -43.95
C THR A 254 38.04 -77.19 -43.50
N SER A 255 36.92 -77.68 -42.94
CA SER A 255 36.73 -79.09 -42.62
C SER A 255 36.83 -79.97 -43.86
N VAL A 256 36.15 -79.60 -44.95
CA VAL A 256 36.23 -80.30 -46.25
C VAL A 256 37.66 -80.30 -46.80
N LEU A 257 38.38 -79.18 -46.68
CA LEU A 257 39.79 -79.13 -47.09
C LEU A 257 40.68 -80.05 -46.24
N ILE A 258 40.45 -80.11 -44.92
CA ILE A 258 41.17 -81.03 -44.02
C ILE A 258 40.83 -82.50 -44.37
N GLU A 259 39.57 -82.81 -44.66
CA GLU A 259 39.16 -84.15 -45.10
C GLU A 259 39.78 -84.53 -46.45
N LEU A 260 39.82 -83.60 -47.41
CA LEU A 260 40.46 -83.80 -48.71
C LEU A 260 41.98 -83.96 -48.59
N GLU A 261 42.64 -83.19 -47.71
CA GLU A 261 44.06 -83.37 -47.38
C GLU A 261 44.30 -84.73 -46.71
N GLY A 262 43.40 -85.17 -45.81
CA GLY A 262 43.44 -86.49 -45.17
C GLY A 262 43.24 -87.66 -46.14
N LEU A 263 42.51 -87.45 -47.24
CA LEU A 263 42.35 -88.40 -48.34
C LEU A 263 43.51 -88.38 -49.36
N GLY A 264 44.57 -87.60 -49.09
CA GLY A 264 45.76 -87.53 -49.91
C GLY A 264 45.66 -86.58 -51.12
N PHE A 265 44.59 -85.78 -51.21
CA PHE A 265 44.49 -84.70 -52.19
C PHE A 265 45.22 -83.47 -51.66
N THR A 266 46.44 -83.26 -52.14
CA THR A 266 47.18 -82.03 -51.85
C THR A 266 46.47 -80.82 -52.47
N LYS A 267 46.60 -79.64 -51.83
CA LYS A 267 46.11 -78.36 -52.35
C LYS A 267 46.49 -78.12 -53.83
N THR A 268 47.68 -78.58 -54.23
CA THR A 268 48.19 -78.56 -55.60
C THR A 268 47.39 -79.43 -56.57
N GLN A 269 46.91 -80.60 -56.13
CA GLN A 269 46.06 -81.49 -56.93
C GLN A 269 44.62 -80.97 -57.06
N LEU A 270 44.08 -80.32 -56.02
CA LEU A 270 42.77 -79.65 -56.08
C LEU A 270 42.80 -78.42 -56.99
N VAL A 271 43.91 -77.68 -56.99
CA VAL A 271 44.15 -76.60 -57.97
C VAL A 271 44.20 -77.18 -59.37
N GLN A 272 44.92 -78.28 -59.61
CA GLN A 272 44.93 -78.96 -60.92
C GLN A 272 43.53 -79.47 -61.34
N LEU A 273 42.73 -79.96 -60.40
CA LEU A 273 41.35 -80.39 -60.64
C LEU A 273 40.44 -79.20 -60.99
N ARG A 274 40.59 -78.06 -60.30
CA ARG A 274 39.89 -76.81 -60.62
C ARG A 274 40.27 -76.30 -62.01
N THR A 275 41.55 -76.36 -62.39
CA THR A 275 42.00 -75.97 -63.73
C THR A 275 41.38 -76.88 -64.80
N LYS A 276 41.35 -78.20 -64.56
CA LYS A 276 40.69 -79.15 -65.47
C LYS A 276 39.17 -79.03 -65.50
N LEU A 277 38.52 -78.71 -64.38
CA LEU A 277 37.08 -78.44 -64.33
C LEU A 277 36.74 -77.11 -65.01
N GLY A 278 37.60 -76.10 -64.93
CA GLY A 278 37.49 -74.85 -65.69
C GLY A 278 37.66 -75.08 -67.20
N GLU A 279 38.60 -75.94 -67.60
CA GLU A 279 38.78 -76.37 -68.99
C GLU A 279 37.57 -77.21 -69.50
N LEU A 280 36.92 -77.99 -68.63
CA LEU A 280 35.72 -78.76 -68.95
C LEU A 280 34.44 -77.90 -68.99
N ALA A 281 34.30 -76.92 -68.09
CA ALA A 281 33.20 -75.95 -68.10
C ALA A 281 33.29 -75.02 -69.33
N ALA A 282 34.49 -74.69 -69.79
CA ALA A 282 34.71 -73.99 -71.05
C ALA A 282 34.36 -74.86 -72.30
N ARG A 283 34.30 -76.19 -72.17
CA ARG A 283 33.96 -77.12 -73.25
C ARG A 283 32.49 -77.56 -73.26
N TYR A 284 31.78 -77.43 -72.15
CA TYR A 284 30.37 -77.78 -72.03
C TYR A 284 29.63 -76.63 -71.35
N SER A 285 28.90 -75.85 -72.13
CA SER A 285 28.04 -74.76 -71.66
C SER A 285 27.04 -75.27 -70.61
N SER A 286 27.30 -74.99 -69.33
CA SER A 286 26.27 -75.00 -68.28
C SER A 286 26.13 -73.59 -67.71
N ASP A 287 25.34 -72.78 -68.41
CA ASP A 287 24.79 -71.53 -67.94
C ASP A 287 23.98 -71.73 -66.66
N GLY A 288 24.12 -70.79 -65.71
CA GLY A 288 23.06 -70.51 -64.74
C GLY A 288 23.37 -70.63 -63.25
N LEU A 289 24.48 -71.27 -62.83
CA LEU A 289 24.86 -71.32 -61.41
C LEU A 289 25.86 -70.22 -60.99
N LEU A 290 26.76 -69.84 -61.90
CA LEU A 290 27.74 -68.78 -61.65
C LEU A 290 27.10 -67.38 -61.64
N GLU A 291 26.05 -67.19 -62.46
CA GLU A 291 25.34 -65.92 -62.63
C GLU A 291 24.44 -65.58 -61.42
N ARG A 292 23.86 -66.60 -60.78
CA ARG A 292 23.05 -66.42 -59.55
C ARG A 292 23.90 -66.13 -58.30
N PHE A 293 25.15 -66.58 -58.30
CA PHE A 293 26.09 -66.30 -57.20
C PHE A 293 26.60 -64.85 -57.26
N LEU A 294 26.77 -64.29 -58.45
CA LEU A 294 27.29 -62.94 -58.64
C LEU A 294 26.23 -61.85 -58.45
N HIS A 295 24.95 -62.14 -58.70
CA HIS A 295 23.86 -61.17 -58.53
C HIS A 295 23.52 -60.82 -57.06
N HIS A 296 23.99 -61.59 -56.07
CA HIS A 296 23.83 -61.26 -54.64
C HIS A 296 25.06 -60.55 -54.02
N ALA A 297 26.15 -60.39 -54.78
CA ALA A 297 27.32 -59.60 -54.36
C ALA A 297 27.20 -58.10 -54.70
N GLU A 298 26.34 -57.75 -55.66
CA GLU A 298 26.23 -56.39 -56.24
C GLU A 298 25.69 -55.31 -55.29
N ASN A 299 25.19 -55.64 -54.09
CA ASN A 299 24.66 -54.65 -53.14
C ASN A 299 25.51 -54.48 -51.85
N TYR A 300 26.71 -55.06 -51.82
CA TYR A 300 27.73 -54.81 -50.78
C TYR A 300 28.94 -54.03 -51.34
N ASP A 301 28.92 -53.75 -52.65
CA ASP A 301 30.06 -53.25 -53.43
C ASP A 301 30.16 -51.72 -53.53
N GLU A 302 29.24 -50.91 -53.01
CA GLU A 302 29.42 -49.45 -53.12
C GLU A 302 30.38 -48.87 -52.07
N PHE A 303 30.41 -49.41 -50.84
CA PHE A 303 31.29 -48.90 -49.78
C PHE A 303 32.62 -49.66 -49.71
N LEU A 304 32.60 -50.99 -49.91
CA LEU A 304 33.82 -51.76 -50.17
C LEU A 304 34.40 -51.44 -51.54
N GLY A 305 33.58 -51.08 -52.52
CA GLY A 305 34.07 -50.68 -53.84
C GLY A 305 34.91 -49.44 -53.80
N LEU A 306 34.67 -48.46 -52.92
CA LEU A 306 35.54 -47.28 -52.81
C LEU A 306 36.89 -47.58 -52.16
N GLU A 307 36.92 -48.46 -51.15
CA GLU A 307 38.17 -48.82 -50.46
C GLU A 307 38.96 -49.89 -51.24
N ALA A 308 38.27 -50.83 -51.87
CA ALA A 308 38.83 -51.80 -52.81
C ALA A 308 39.23 -51.16 -54.14
N THR A 309 38.52 -50.15 -54.66
CA THR A 309 39.02 -49.36 -55.80
C THR A 309 40.24 -48.55 -55.38
N ARG A 310 40.29 -47.97 -54.18
CA ARG A 310 41.50 -47.29 -53.70
C ARG A 310 42.70 -48.24 -53.64
N GLU A 311 42.52 -49.44 -53.10
CA GLU A 311 43.60 -50.43 -52.98
C GLU A 311 43.92 -51.09 -54.33
N SER A 312 42.92 -51.33 -55.18
CA SER A 312 43.07 -51.81 -56.57
C SER A 312 43.84 -50.80 -57.42
N LEU A 313 43.47 -49.52 -57.38
CA LEU A 313 44.20 -48.44 -58.05
C LEU A 313 45.63 -48.30 -57.53
N ARG A 314 45.84 -48.52 -56.22
CA ARG A 314 47.17 -48.50 -55.61
C ARG A 314 48.04 -49.66 -56.10
N ASN A 315 47.46 -50.86 -56.16
CA ASN A 315 48.12 -52.07 -56.67
C ASN A 315 48.35 -51.99 -58.18
N GLU A 316 47.43 -51.41 -58.94
CA GLU A 316 47.54 -51.18 -60.37
C GLU A 316 48.62 -50.13 -60.67
N ILE A 317 48.67 -49.02 -59.92
CA ILE A 317 49.79 -48.06 -59.99
C ILE A 317 51.11 -48.74 -59.63
N ALA A 318 51.14 -49.62 -58.63
CA ALA A 318 52.36 -50.34 -58.24
C ALA A 318 52.83 -51.29 -59.36
N ALA A 319 51.94 -52.10 -59.93
CA ALA A 319 52.24 -53.01 -61.03
C ALA A 319 52.69 -52.26 -62.31
N LEU A 320 52.01 -51.16 -62.64
CA LEU A 320 52.39 -50.30 -63.76
C LEU A 320 53.73 -49.58 -63.49
N THR A 321 54.02 -49.20 -62.24
CA THR A 321 55.33 -48.63 -61.87
C THR A 321 56.43 -49.68 -61.96
N GLU A 322 56.16 -50.92 -61.58
CA GLU A 322 57.12 -52.03 -61.73
C GLU A 322 57.40 -52.35 -63.20
N GLN A 323 56.36 -52.35 -64.05
CA GLN A 323 56.54 -52.44 -65.50
C GLN A 323 57.36 -51.27 -66.03
N ARG A 324 57.05 -50.02 -65.63
CA ARG A 324 57.85 -48.84 -65.98
C ARG A 324 59.31 -49.01 -65.56
N ASP A 325 59.57 -49.51 -64.36
CA ASP A 325 60.93 -49.70 -63.86
C ASP A 325 61.67 -50.82 -64.60
N SER A 326 60.96 -51.84 -65.08
CA SER A 326 61.53 -52.85 -65.99
C SER A 326 61.94 -52.23 -67.34
N PHE A 327 61.15 -51.27 -67.85
CA PHE A 327 61.49 -50.51 -69.05
C PHE A 327 62.64 -49.54 -68.82
N ILE A 328 62.74 -48.92 -67.65
CA ILE A 328 63.90 -48.09 -67.27
C ILE A 328 65.16 -48.93 -67.23
N LYS A 329 65.14 -50.12 -66.61
CA LYS A 329 66.29 -51.04 -66.61
C LYS A 329 66.66 -51.51 -68.02
N PHE A 330 65.69 -51.66 -68.91
CA PHE A 330 65.94 -51.96 -70.32
C PHE A 330 66.55 -50.76 -71.07
N ALA A 331 66.09 -49.54 -70.79
CA ALA A 331 66.66 -48.31 -71.34
C ALA A 331 68.10 -48.03 -70.82
N GLU A 332 68.37 -48.32 -69.55
CA GLU A 332 69.71 -48.24 -68.95
C GLU A 332 70.69 -49.22 -69.62
N LYS A 333 70.24 -50.44 -69.96
CA LYS A 333 71.05 -51.39 -70.76
C LYS A 333 71.39 -50.88 -72.15
N LEU A 334 70.57 -49.99 -72.71
CA LEU A 334 70.81 -49.29 -73.97
C LEU A 334 71.59 -47.98 -73.79
N SER A 335 71.99 -47.64 -72.55
CA SER A 335 72.61 -46.36 -72.18
C SER A 335 71.79 -45.12 -72.55
N LEU A 336 70.46 -45.25 -72.60
CA LEU A 336 69.54 -44.15 -72.91
C LEU A 336 68.94 -43.57 -71.62
N THR A 337 68.90 -42.25 -71.52
CA THR A 337 68.17 -41.57 -70.43
C THR A 337 66.67 -41.53 -70.73
N LEU A 338 65.85 -41.43 -69.67
CA LEU A 338 64.38 -41.44 -69.77
C LEU A 338 63.82 -40.31 -70.66
N GLU A 339 64.51 -39.16 -70.68
CA GLU A 339 64.18 -38.02 -71.55
C GLU A 339 64.54 -38.30 -73.03
N GLU A 340 65.63 -39.02 -73.29
CA GLU A 340 66.02 -39.45 -74.64
C GLU A 340 65.11 -40.55 -75.18
N VAL A 341 64.65 -41.46 -74.31
CA VAL A 341 63.62 -42.44 -74.66
C VAL A 341 62.36 -41.69 -75.09
N GLY A 342 61.85 -40.75 -74.28
CA GLY A 342 60.68 -39.94 -74.61
C GLY A 342 60.81 -39.19 -75.94
N LYS A 343 61.94 -38.50 -76.17
CA LYS A 343 62.26 -37.84 -77.46
C LYS A 343 62.31 -38.84 -78.61
N GLY A 344 62.82 -40.04 -78.39
CA GLY A 344 62.81 -41.16 -79.33
C GLY A 344 61.40 -41.64 -79.68
N ILE A 345 60.50 -41.77 -78.69
CA ILE A 345 59.09 -42.12 -78.90
C ILE A 345 58.40 -41.07 -79.79
N ASP A 346 58.64 -39.79 -79.52
CA ASP A 346 58.03 -38.70 -80.29
C ASP A 346 58.58 -38.61 -81.72
N ALA A 347 59.89 -38.85 -81.89
CA ALA A 347 60.50 -38.97 -83.21
C ALA A 347 59.94 -40.17 -83.99
N LEU A 348 59.77 -41.34 -83.35
CA LEU A 348 59.19 -42.55 -83.96
C LEU A 348 57.72 -42.33 -84.35
N LYS A 349 56.91 -41.70 -83.49
CA LYS A 349 55.53 -41.32 -83.82
C LYS A 349 55.46 -40.35 -85.00
N THR A 350 56.39 -39.42 -85.08
CA THR A 350 56.48 -38.45 -86.20
C THR A 350 56.87 -39.15 -87.50
N LEU A 351 57.78 -40.12 -87.46
CA LEU A 351 58.17 -40.94 -88.62
C LEU A 351 57.03 -41.86 -89.07
N GLN A 352 56.32 -42.50 -88.14
CA GLN A 352 55.18 -43.35 -88.43
C GLN A 352 54.02 -42.55 -89.05
N LYS A 353 53.74 -41.33 -88.57
CA LYS A 353 52.78 -40.40 -89.21
C LYS A 353 53.18 -40.01 -90.63
N LYS A 354 54.48 -40.02 -90.94
CA LYS A 354 55.02 -39.76 -92.29
C LYS A 354 55.12 -41.03 -93.15
N GLY A 355 54.55 -42.15 -92.70
CA GLY A 355 54.50 -43.42 -93.44
C GLY A 355 55.81 -44.22 -93.42
N VAL A 356 56.82 -43.80 -92.65
CA VAL A 356 58.08 -44.52 -92.51
C VAL A 356 57.95 -45.52 -91.36
N MET A 357 58.00 -46.82 -91.68
CA MET A 357 58.06 -47.87 -90.67
C MET A 357 59.46 -47.90 -90.04
N PRO A 358 59.60 -47.79 -88.70
CA PRO A 358 60.90 -47.84 -88.03
C PRO A 358 61.72 -49.09 -88.35
N ALA A 359 61.06 -50.22 -88.61
CA ALA A 359 61.69 -51.47 -89.05
C ALA A 359 62.44 -51.34 -90.40
N ALA A 360 62.14 -50.33 -91.22
CA ALA A 360 62.83 -50.07 -92.48
C ALA A 360 64.12 -49.23 -92.31
N ILE A 361 64.42 -48.75 -91.10
CA ILE A 361 65.61 -47.94 -90.83
C ILE A 361 66.77 -48.88 -90.45
N VAL A 362 67.74 -49.03 -91.35
CA VAL A 362 68.87 -49.98 -91.20
C VAL A 362 69.68 -49.75 -89.92
N SER A 363 69.85 -48.49 -89.50
CA SER A 363 70.54 -48.15 -88.24
C SER A 363 69.73 -48.55 -86.99
N TYR A 364 68.40 -48.60 -87.08
CA TYR A 364 67.52 -49.04 -86.00
C TYR A 364 67.62 -50.55 -85.77
N HIS A 365 67.70 -51.35 -86.84
CA HIS A 365 67.98 -52.79 -86.73
C HIS A 365 69.36 -53.08 -86.11
N ARG A 366 70.43 -52.42 -86.57
CA ARG A 366 71.78 -52.65 -86.01
C ARG A 366 71.89 -52.34 -84.52
N LEU A 367 71.22 -51.29 -84.04
CA LEU A 367 71.23 -50.93 -82.63
C LEU A 367 70.48 -51.94 -81.76
N LEU A 368 69.39 -52.51 -82.28
CA LEU A 368 68.57 -53.48 -81.57
C LEU A 368 69.16 -54.90 -81.59
N ASP A 369 69.81 -55.29 -82.69
CA ASP A 369 70.61 -56.53 -82.77
C ASP A 369 71.74 -56.54 -81.74
N GLY A 370 72.40 -55.40 -81.51
CA GLY A 370 73.48 -55.26 -80.52
C GLY A 370 73.05 -55.52 -79.07
N VAL A 371 71.75 -55.44 -78.78
CA VAL A 371 71.16 -55.66 -77.44
C VAL A 371 70.24 -56.88 -77.42
N GLY A 372 70.23 -57.66 -78.52
CA GLY A 372 69.45 -58.89 -78.65
C GLY A 372 67.94 -58.67 -78.62
N ALA A 373 67.46 -57.50 -79.04
CA ALA A 373 66.05 -57.14 -79.01
C ALA A 373 65.46 -57.12 -80.43
N ASP A 374 64.31 -57.76 -80.61
CA ASP A 374 63.60 -57.73 -81.89
C ASP A 374 62.98 -56.34 -82.16
N PRO A 375 63.20 -55.74 -83.34
CA PRO A 375 62.71 -54.40 -83.69
C PRO A 375 61.20 -54.21 -83.64
N GLN A 376 60.41 -55.24 -84.00
CA GLN A 376 58.95 -55.16 -83.89
C GLN A 376 58.52 -55.21 -82.42
N THR A 377 59.19 -56.04 -81.63
CA THR A 377 58.95 -56.19 -80.20
C THR A 377 59.30 -54.90 -79.43
N PHE A 378 60.39 -54.23 -79.78
CA PHE A 378 60.78 -52.95 -79.17
C PHE A 378 59.85 -51.79 -79.57
N GLN A 379 59.40 -51.72 -80.82
CA GLN A 379 58.41 -50.72 -81.24
C GLN A 379 57.09 -50.88 -80.50
N LYS A 380 56.64 -52.13 -80.30
CA LYS A 380 55.46 -52.44 -79.49
C LYS A 380 55.65 -51.99 -78.03
N MET A 381 56.80 -52.34 -77.43
CA MET A 381 57.16 -51.92 -76.07
C MET A 381 57.13 -50.39 -75.86
N ILE A 382 57.59 -49.62 -76.85
CA ILE A 382 57.58 -48.15 -76.81
C ILE A 382 56.15 -47.59 -76.82
N VAL A 383 55.29 -48.12 -77.68
CA VAL A 383 53.88 -47.69 -77.75
C VAL A 383 53.17 -48.03 -76.45
N ASP A 384 53.43 -49.22 -75.91
CA ASP A 384 52.88 -49.70 -74.65
C ASP A 384 53.34 -48.79 -73.48
N PHE A 385 54.63 -48.43 -73.39
CA PHE A 385 55.18 -47.53 -72.37
C PHE A 385 54.49 -46.15 -72.36
N GLY A 386 54.27 -45.56 -73.54
CA GLY A 386 53.58 -44.27 -73.64
C GLY A 386 52.09 -44.32 -73.26
N GLY A 387 51.43 -45.47 -73.41
CA GLY A 387 50.08 -45.71 -72.88
C GLY A 387 50.09 -45.90 -71.35
N LEU A 388 51.15 -46.50 -70.85
CA LEU A 388 51.36 -46.84 -69.44
C LEU A 388 51.56 -45.58 -68.58
N GLU A 389 52.39 -44.63 -69.01
CA GLU A 389 52.59 -43.36 -68.28
C GLU A 389 51.32 -42.51 -68.19
N LYS A 390 50.51 -42.50 -69.27
CA LYS A 390 49.21 -41.81 -69.28
C LYS A 390 48.23 -42.46 -68.31
N SER A 391 48.21 -43.79 -68.27
CA SER A 391 47.34 -44.56 -67.37
C SER A 391 47.73 -44.37 -65.90
N ILE A 392 49.03 -44.41 -65.58
CA ILE A 392 49.55 -44.09 -64.22
C ILE A 392 49.14 -42.66 -63.82
N SER A 393 49.28 -41.70 -64.72
CA SER A 393 48.96 -40.29 -64.42
C SER A 393 47.46 -40.08 -64.19
N ALA A 394 46.60 -40.72 -65.00
CA ALA A 394 45.16 -40.67 -64.81
C ALA A 394 44.74 -41.29 -63.46
N LYS A 395 45.27 -42.47 -63.12
CA LYS A 395 44.96 -43.14 -61.86
C LYS A 395 45.51 -42.41 -60.63
N ARG A 396 46.65 -41.74 -60.72
CA ARG A 396 47.17 -40.86 -59.65
C ARG A 396 46.25 -39.67 -59.38
N ASN A 397 45.69 -39.06 -60.42
CA ASN A 397 44.77 -37.95 -60.28
C ASN A 397 43.44 -38.39 -59.64
N GLU A 398 42.93 -39.57 -60.01
CA GLU A 398 41.74 -40.17 -59.41
C GLU A 398 41.94 -40.44 -57.91
N LEU A 399 43.08 -41.02 -57.53
CA LEU A 399 43.45 -41.27 -56.14
C LEU A 399 43.58 -39.97 -55.32
N GLU A 400 44.13 -38.92 -55.92
CA GLU A 400 44.26 -37.62 -55.26
C GLU A 400 42.91 -36.91 -55.06
N SER A 401 41.96 -37.09 -55.98
CA SER A 401 40.59 -36.59 -55.82
C SER A 401 39.90 -37.26 -54.62
N ILE A 402 40.00 -38.59 -54.52
CA ILE A 402 39.43 -39.36 -53.41
C ILE A 402 40.07 -38.95 -52.07
N ARG A 403 41.40 -38.72 -52.03
CA ARG A 403 42.08 -38.21 -50.82
C ARG A 403 41.54 -36.87 -50.35
N LYS A 404 41.27 -35.94 -51.28
CA LYS A 404 40.72 -34.62 -50.94
C LYS A 404 39.32 -34.74 -50.34
N GLN A 405 38.47 -35.62 -50.87
CA GLN A 405 37.14 -35.88 -50.34
C GLN A 405 37.20 -36.44 -48.91
N VAL A 406 38.05 -37.44 -48.67
CA VAL A 406 38.26 -38.01 -47.33
C VAL A 406 38.72 -36.93 -46.33
N MET A 407 39.64 -36.05 -46.73
CA MET A 407 40.10 -34.94 -45.87
C MET A 407 38.98 -33.93 -45.56
N THR A 408 38.11 -33.62 -46.53
CA THR A 408 36.98 -32.72 -46.30
C THR A 408 35.96 -33.31 -45.33
N GLU A 409 35.62 -34.59 -45.49
CA GLU A 409 34.68 -35.29 -44.61
C GLU A 409 35.25 -35.41 -43.19
N GLN A 410 36.54 -35.72 -43.06
CA GLN A 410 37.20 -35.78 -41.75
C GLN A 410 37.22 -34.42 -41.03
N LYS A 411 37.39 -33.32 -41.77
CA LYS A 411 37.27 -31.96 -41.22
C LYS A 411 35.86 -31.65 -40.74
N THR A 412 34.83 -32.06 -41.50
CA THR A 412 33.43 -31.87 -41.08
C THR A 412 33.09 -32.68 -39.83
N LEU A 413 33.64 -33.90 -39.70
CA LEU A 413 33.46 -34.75 -38.52
C LEU A 413 34.00 -34.07 -37.25
N GLU A 414 35.20 -33.48 -37.30
CA GLU A 414 35.79 -32.78 -36.14
C GLU A 414 35.05 -31.49 -35.79
N GLN A 415 34.51 -30.77 -36.79
CA GLN A 415 33.62 -29.63 -36.54
C GLN A 415 32.33 -30.07 -35.84
N MET A 416 31.73 -31.20 -36.22
CA MET A 416 30.55 -31.71 -35.54
C MET A 416 30.84 -32.18 -34.11
N LYS A 417 31.99 -32.81 -33.86
CA LYS A 417 32.40 -33.19 -32.49
C LYS A 417 32.59 -31.98 -31.58
N THR A 418 33.23 -30.92 -32.09
CA THR A 418 33.43 -29.68 -31.31
C THR A 418 32.11 -28.96 -31.03
N GLN A 419 31.16 -28.97 -31.97
CA GLN A 419 29.81 -28.48 -31.71
C GLN A 419 29.08 -29.33 -30.66
N GLN A 420 29.17 -30.66 -30.75
CA GLN A 420 28.55 -31.57 -29.78
C GLN A 420 29.05 -31.32 -28.35
N THR A 421 30.36 -31.14 -28.15
CA THR A 421 30.92 -30.85 -26.83
C THR A 421 30.51 -29.47 -26.32
N GLY A 422 30.45 -28.47 -27.21
CA GLY A 422 29.93 -27.13 -26.89
C GLY A 422 28.47 -27.14 -26.45
N THR A 423 27.60 -27.84 -27.19
CA THR A 423 26.18 -27.97 -26.84
C THR A 423 26.00 -28.71 -25.51
N LYS A 424 26.79 -29.77 -25.26
CA LYS A 424 26.75 -30.51 -24.00
C LYS A 424 27.16 -29.63 -22.80
N ALA A 425 28.22 -28.83 -22.94
CA ALA A 425 28.63 -27.89 -21.90
C ALA A 425 27.57 -26.81 -21.63
N TYR A 426 26.93 -26.31 -22.69
CA TYR A 426 25.84 -25.33 -22.57
C TYR A 426 24.61 -25.91 -21.86
N LEU A 427 24.24 -27.16 -22.14
CA LEU A 427 23.13 -27.85 -21.47
C LEU A 427 23.41 -28.05 -19.97
N GLU A 428 24.63 -28.44 -19.59
CA GLU A 428 25.01 -28.57 -18.17
C GLU A 428 24.99 -27.20 -17.45
N PHE A 429 25.46 -26.13 -18.12
CA PHE A 429 25.38 -24.78 -17.59
C PHE A 429 23.92 -24.34 -17.36
N LEU A 430 23.04 -24.55 -18.35
CA LEU A 430 21.62 -24.22 -18.23
C LEU A 430 20.94 -25.02 -17.12
N LYS A 431 21.27 -26.31 -16.97
CA LYS A 431 20.75 -27.15 -15.89
C LYS A 431 21.13 -26.60 -14.52
N GLY A 432 22.40 -26.23 -14.31
CA GLY A 432 22.86 -25.64 -13.05
C GLY A 432 22.23 -24.27 -12.77
N SER A 433 22.19 -23.38 -13.75
CA SER A 433 21.63 -22.03 -13.61
C SER A 433 20.11 -22.05 -13.36
N THR A 434 19.37 -22.91 -14.08
CA THR A 434 17.92 -23.00 -13.94
C THR A 434 17.53 -23.59 -12.59
N VAL A 435 18.24 -24.64 -12.12
CA VAL A 435 17.99 -25.22 -10.78
C VAL A 435 18.24 -24.19 -9.69
N LYS A 436 19.31 -23.38 -9.81
CA LYS A 436 19.59 -22.31 -8.84
C LYS A 436 18.47 -21.26 -8.80
N ALA A 437 18.04 -20.76 -9.95
CA ALA A 437 16.96 -19.77 -10.04
C ALA A 437 15.63 -20.32 -9.50
N ILE A 438 15.30 -21.58 -9.79
CA ILE A 438 14.09 -22.24 -9.25
C ILE A 438 14.17 -22.31 -7.73
N ASN A 439 15.31 -22.71 -7.16
CA ASN A 439 15.48 -22.80 -5.71
C ASN A 439 15.36 -21.43 -5.03
N GLU A 440 15.94 -20.37 -5.62
CA GLU A 440 15.81 -19.01 -5.10
C GLU A 440 14.34 -18.53 -5.07
N VAL A 441 13.56 -18.83 -6.12
CA VAL A 441 12.12 -18.52 -6.18
C VAL A 441 11.34 -19.34 -5.15
N VAL A 442 11.66 -20.63 -5.00
CA VAL A 442 11.01 -21.52 -4.01
C VAL A 442 11.27 -21.01 -2.59
N ASP A 443 12.50 -20.63 -2.27
CA ASP A 443 12.85 -20.16 -0.94
C ASP A 443 12.24 -18.79 -0.64
N SER A 444 12.24 -17.86 -1.62
CA SER A 444 11.53 -16.59 -1.50
C SER A 444 10.02 -16.79 -1.29
N SER A 445 9.41 -17.74 -2.02
CA SER A 445 7.99 -18.07 -1.88
C SER A 445 7.67 -18.67 -0.51
N LYS A 446 8.51 -19.56 0.03
CA LYS A 446 8.34 -20.12 1.38
C LYS A 446 8.37 -19.04 2.47
N VAL A 447 9.26 -18.06 2.35
CA VAL A 447 9.35 -16.94 3.28
C VAL A 447 8.07 -16.09 3.22
N ASN A 448 7.60 -15.76 2.01
CA ASN A 448 6.38 -14.97 1.83
C ASN A 448 5.13 -15.69 2.35
N VAL A 449 4.99 -16.99 2.07
CA VAL A 449 3.87 -17.81 2.58
C VAL A 449 3.91 -17.90 4.11
N SER A 450 5.09 -18.10 4.70
CA SER A 450 5.25 -18.13 6.16
C SER A 450 4.82 -16.81 6.80
N LYS A 451 5.21 -15.67 6.19
CA LYS A 451 4.81 -14.34 6.65
C LYS A 451 3.29 -14.14 6.56
N LEU A 452 2.67 -14.52 5.43
CA LEU A 452 1.22 -14.43 5.24
C LEU A 452 0.45 -15.27 6.27
N CYS A 453 0.93 -16.49 6.55
CA CYS A 453 0.34 -17.35 7.58
C CYS A 453 0.43 -16.71 8.98
N GLN A 454 1.53 -16.04 9.29
CA GLN A 454 1.71 -15.35 10.57
C GLN A 454 0.77 -14.14 10.69
N GLU A 455 0.63 -13.34 9.64
CA GLU A 455 -0.32 -12.22 9.57
C GLU A 455 -1.76 -12.71 9.73
N LEU A 456 -2.16 -13.76 9.01
CA LEU A 456 -3.49 -14.36 9.13
C LEU A 456 -3.77 -14.88 10.54
N GLN A 457 -2.77 -15.49 11.18
CA GLN A 457 -2.91 -15.97 12.56
C GLN A 457 -3.11 -14.81 13.54
N GLN A 458 -2.44 -13.67 13.33
CA GLN A 458 -2.64 -12.47 14.13
C GLN A 458 -4.03 -11.86 13.91
N ASP A 459 -4.52 -11.84 12.67
CA ASP A 459 -5.87 -11.39 12.35
C ASP A 459 -6.95 -12.26 13.01
N ILE A 460 -6.78 -13.59 13.00
CA ILE A 460 -7.70 -14.53 13.67
C ILE A 460 -7.78 -14.23 15.18
N VAL A 461 -6.64 -13.99 15.83
CA VAL A 461 -6.60 -13.62 17.26
C VAL A 461 -7.33 -12.29 17.48
N THR A 462 -7.08 -11.31 16.64
CA THR A 462 -7.70 -9.98 16.74
C THR A 462 -9.22 -10.06 16.57
N TRP A 463 -9.69 -10.80 15.57
CA TRP A 463 -11.11 -11.10 15.37
C TRP A 463 -11.74 -11.86 16.53
N GLY A 464 -11.01 -12.81 17.13
CA GLY A 464 -11.43 -13.51 18.33
C GLY A 464 -11.68 -12.56 19.50
N ASN A 465 -10.76 -11.60 19.71
CA ASN A 465 -10.89 -10.58 20.76
C ASN A 465 -12.08 -9.65 20.51
N VAL A 466 -12.21 -9.12 19.29
CA VAL A 466 -13.34 -8.25 18.90
C VAL A 466 -14.68 -8.97 19.08
N ARG A 467 -14.76 -10.24 18.67
CA ARG A 467 -15.97 -11.06 18.88
C ARG A 467 -16.28 -11.26 20.36
N GLY A 468 -15.25 -11.44 21.19
CA GLY A 468 -15.40 -11.50 22.65
C GLY A 468 -15.98 -10.22 23.24
N GLU A 469 -15.51 -9.05 22.79
CA GLU A 469 -16.07 -7.76 23.19
C GLU A 469 -17.50 -7.57 22.69
N LEU A 470 -17.79 -7.92 21.44
CA LEU A 470 -19.13 -7.86 20.88
C LEU A 470 -20.13 -8.70 21.68
N GLY A 471 -19.71 -9.87 22.18
CA GLY A 471 -20.52 -10.71 23.06
C GLY A 471 -20.87 -10.05 24.39
N LYS A 472 -19.95 -9.26 24.97
CA LYS A 472 -20.23 -8.45 26.17
C LYS A 472 -21.27 -7.38 25.87
N TYR A 473 -21.09 -6.63 24.77
CA TYR A 473 -22.04 -5.61 24.36
C TYR A 473 -23.41 -6.18 24.01
N GLU A 474 -23.49 -7.37 23.39
CA GLU A 474 -24.77 -8.05 23.13
C GLU A 474 -25.49 -8.41 24.43
N HIS A 475 -24.75 -8.86 25.45
CA HIS A 475 -25.33 -9.14 26.76
C HIS A 475 -25.82 -7.87 27.45
N GLU A 476 -25.06 -6.79 27.39
CA GLU A 476 -25.45 -5.46 27.88
C GLU A 476 -26.66 -4.90 27.13
N LEU A 477 -26.75 -5.09 25.81
CA LEU A 477 -27.91 -4.72 24.99
C LEU A 477 -29.14 -5.54 25.32
N LYS A 478 -29.00 -6.84 25.60
CA LYS A 478 -30.09 -7.69 26.08
C LYS A 478 -30.61 -7.20 27.43
N LEU A 479 -29.71 -6.86 28.36
CA LEU A 479 -30.08 -6.27 29.65
C LEU A 479 -30.77 -4.91 29.46
N ALA A 480 -30.20 -4.02 28.64
CA ALA A 480 -30.79 -2.71 28.35
C ALA A 480 -32.18 -2.82 27.71
N ARG A 481 -32.37 -3.75 26.76
CA ARG A 481 -33.68 -4.03 26.15
C ARG A 481 -34.68 -4.57 27.17
N TYR A 482 -34.25 -5.45 28.08
CA TYR A 482 -35.11 -5.95 29.16
C TYR A 482 -35.63 -4.81 30.06
N PHE A 483 -34.81 -3.80 30.34
CA PHE A 483 -35.21 -2.63 31.12
C PHE A 483 -36.07 -1.61 30.33
N VAL A 484 -35.92 -1.52 29.01
CA VAL A 484 -36.70 -0.61 28.16
C VAL A 484 -38.05 -1.21 27.75
N SER A 485 -38.16 -2.54 27.65
CA SER A 485 -39.39 -3.22 27.17
C SER A 485 -40.43 -3.51 28.25
N ILE A 486 -40.15 -3.26 29.53
CA ILE A 486 -41.16 -3.37 30.58
C ILE A 486 -41.81 -2.00 30.75
N PRO A 487 -43.05 -1.78 30.27
CA PRO A 487 -43.84 -0.67 30.77
C PRO A 487 -44.13 -1.02 32.23
N VAL A 488 -43.33 -0.49 33.15
CA VAL A 488 -43.52 -0.71 34.58
C VAL A 488 -44.80 0.01 34.96
N SER A 489 -45.93 -0.69 34.86
CA SER A 489 -47.15 -0.27 35.54
C SER A 489 -46.85 -0.25 37.03
N GLU A 490 -47.45 0.68 37.77
CA GLU A 490 -47.22 0.84 39.21
C GLU A 490 -47.50 -0.47 39.99
N GLN A 491 -48.34 -1.35 39.44
CA GLN A 491 -48.61 -2.69 39.96
C GLN A 491 -47.44 -3.66 39.78
N ALA A 492 -46.74 -3.65 38.64
CA ALA A 492 -45.57 -4.51 38.39
C ALA A 492 -44.34 -4.08 39.21
N ALA A 493 -44.17 -2.78 39.45
CA ALA A 493 -43.14 -2.27 40.36
C ALA A 493 -43.36 -2.79 41.79
N ARG A 494 -44.60 -2.75 42.29
CA ARG A 494 -44.96 -3.18 43.65
C ARG A 494 -44.76 -4.68 43.86
N SER A 495 -45.13 -5.53 42.89
CA SER A 495 -44.88 -6.98 42.98
C SER A 495 -43.39 -7.30 42.96
N LEU A 496 -42.61 -6.64 42.11
CA LEU A 496 -41.15 -6.86 42.02
C LEU A 496 -40.44 -6.48 43.33
N THR A 497 -40.88 -5.42 44.01
CA THR A 497 -40.32 -5.01 45.31
C THR A 497 -40.79 -5.86 46.49
N GLN A 498 -41.92 -6.56 46.38
CA GLN A 498 -42.42 -7.46 47.44
C GLN A 498 -41.69 -8.81 47.45
N ASP A 499 -41.20 -9.25 46.29
CA ASP A 499 -40.49 -10.54 46.14
C ASP A 499 -38.96 -10.42 46.21
N MET A 500 -38.40 -9.20 46.17
CA MET A 500 -36.96 -8.99 46.25
C MET A 500 -36.48 -8.80 47.70
N ASP A 501 -35.47 -9.58 48.08
CA ASP A 501 -34.76 -9.42 49.35
C ASP A 501 -34.19 -8.00 49.48
N VAL A 502 -34.35 -7.39 50.65
CA VAL A 502 -33.91 -6.01 50.96
C VAL A 502 -32.43 -5.81 50.63
N THR A 503 -31.61 -6.85 50.77
CA THR A 503 -30.18 -6.86 50.47
C THR A 503 -29.91 -6.66 48.97
N ILE A 504 -30.74 -7.27 48.12
CA ILE A 504 -30.64 -7.16 46.65
C ILE A 504 -31.05 -5.75 46.21
N ILE A 505 -32.12 -5.22 46.79
CA ILE A 505 -32.57 -3.84 46.54
C ILE A 505 -31.49 -2.83 46.93
N ALA A 506 -30.83 -3.03 48.09
CA ALA A 506 -29.72 -2.19 48.52
C ALA A 506 -28.52 -2.26 47.56
N GLN A 507 -28.15 -3.45 47.06
CA GLN A 507 -27.05 -3.58 46.09
C GLN A 507 -27.34 -2.84 44.78
N TYR A 508 -28.57 -2.92 44.26
CA TYR A 508 -28.96 -2.18 43.06
C TYR A 508 -28.95 -0.68 43.27
N LEU A 509 -29.45 -0.19 44.41
CA LEU A 509 -29.38 1.24 44.74
C LEU A 509 -27.94 1.73 44.89
N LEU A 510 -27.02 0.89 45.39
CA LEU A 510 -25.61 1.20 45.48
C LEU A 510 -24.96 1.34 44.08
N LEU A 511 -25.29 0.43 43.16
CA LEU A 511 -24.85 0.48 41.77
C LEU A 511 -25.36 1.73 41.05
N VAL A 512 -26.65 2.07 41.22
CA VAL A 512 -27.24 3.28 40.65
C VAL A 512 -26.58 4.52 41.25
N ARG A 513 -26.27 4.55 42.55
CA ARG A 513 -25.54 5.65 43.19
C ARG A 513 -24.14 5.82 42.60
N ILE A 514 -23.37 4.73 42.47
CA ILE A 514 -22.02 4.76 41.88
C ILE A 514 -22.07 5.27 40.44
N TRP A 515 -23.02 4.76 39.65
CA TRP A 515 -23.22 5.22 38.28
C TRP A 515 -23.59 6.70 38.21
N SER A 516 -24.49 7.16 39.08
CA SER A 516 -24.92 8.56 39.16
C SER A 516 -23.76 9.50 39.48
N LEU A 517 -22.86 9.08 40.38
CA LEU A 517 -21.66 9.84 40.75
C LEU A 517 -20.61 9.85 39.63
N MET A 518 -20.55 8.81 38.80
CA MET A 518 -19.60 8.72 37.67
C MET A 518 -20.09 9.39 36.37
N LYS A 519 -21.41 9.43 36.11
CA LYS A 519 -21.98 9.91 34.85
C LYS A 519 -23.08 10.96 35.06
N SER A 520 -22.65 12.17 35.43
CA SER A 520 -23.41 13.43 35.36
C SER A 520 -24.60 13.62 36.32
N ASN A 521 -24.75 12.79 37.36
CA ASN A 521 -25.71 12.91 38.48
C ASN A 521 -27.01 13.68 38.13
N PRO A 522 -27.89 13.08 37.31
CA PRO A 522 -29.03 13.79 36.74
C PRO A 522 -29.97 14.30 37.84
N LYS A 523 -30.42 15.55 37.71
CA LYS A 523 -31.35 16.21 38.64
C LYS A 523 -32.78 16.11 38.10
N GLY A 524 -33.67 15.46 38.84
CA GLY A 524 -35.08 15.28 38.49
C GLY A 524 -36.02 16.08 39.38
N LYS A 525 -37.23 16.40 38.89
CA LYS A 525 -38.31 16.92 39.74
C LYS A 525 -38.76 15.82 40.72
N ILE A 526 -38.97 16.19 41.97
CA ILE A 526 -39.37 15.25 43.02
C ILE A 526 -40.82 14.79 42.75
N PRO A 527 -41.10 13.47 42.73
CA PRO A 527 -42.45 12.96 42.63
C PRO A 527 -43.34 13.48 43.77
N GLU A 528 -44.55 13.91 43.44
CA GLU A 528 -45.47 14.58 44.37
C GLU A 528 -45.87 13.69 45.56
N SER A 529 -45.85 12.37 45.37
CA SER A 529 -46.07 11.36 46.41
C SER A 529 -44.97 11.36 47.48
N LEU A 530 -43.71 11.56 47.09
CA LEU A 530 -42.57 11.69 48.01
C LEU A 530 -42.62 13.03 48.75
N ARG A 531 -42.97 14.11 48.04
CA ARG A 531 -43.12 15.45 48.61
C ARG A 531 -44.18 15.50 49.72
N ARG A 532 -45.28 14.73 49.58
CA ARG A 532 -46.33 14.62 50.62
C ARG A 532 -45.93 13.77 51.82
N LYS A 533 -45.08 12.77 51.64
CA LYS A 533 -44.77 11.77 52.67
C LYS A 533 -43.59 12.17 53.57
N TYR A 534 -42.68 13.02 53.08
CA TYR A 534 -41.49 13.45 53.82
C TYR A 534 -41.35 14.97 53.76
N THR A 535 -41.72 15.64 54.86
CA THR A 535 -41.77 17.11 54.97
C THR A 535 -40.40 17.78 54.80
N GLY A 536 -39.30 17.11 55.17
CA GLY A 536 -37.94 17.67 55.05
C GLY A 536 -37.38 17.76 53.62
N ILE A 537 -38.02 17.13 52.62
CA ILE A 537 -37.58 17.16 51.21
C ILE A 537 -38.50 18.08 50.37
N ALA A 538 -39.51 18.69 51.00
CA ALA A 538 -40.54 19.46 50.31
C ALA A 538 -40.01 20.75 49.67
N ASP A 539 -38.95 21.32 50.24
CA ASP A 539 -38.35 22.58 49.80
C ASP A 539 -37.39 22.43 48.61
N TYR A 540 -37.07 21.20 48.20
CA TYR A 540 -36.19 20.96 47.05
C TYR A 540 -36.98 20.96 45.73
N GLU A 541 -36.58 21.84 44.81
CA GLU A 541 -37.21 21.99 43.48
C GLU A 541 -36.76 20.89 42.50
N LYS A 542 -35.51 20.43 42.62
CA LYS A 542 -34.92 19.32 41.89
C LYS A 542 -33.98 18.53 42.82
N LEU A 543 -34.05 17.21 42.79
CA LEU A 543 -33.20 16.32 43.58
C LEU A 543 -32.24 15.57 42.66
N ALA A 544 -30.97 15.46 43.04
CA ALA A 544 -30.02 14.67 42.29
C ALA A 544 -30.26 13.17 42.53
N LEU A 545 -30.11 12.35 41.50
CA LEU A 545 -30.36 10.91 41.59
C LEU A 545 -29.48 10.22 42.63
N ALA A 546 -28.25 10.69 42.82
CA ALA A 546 -27.35 10.22 43.87
C ALA A 546 -27.89 10.50 45.28
N ASP A 547 -28.56 11.63 45.49
CA ASP A 547 -29.12 12.01 46.79
C ASP A 547 -30.37 11.18 47.10
N LEU A 548 -31.23 10.98 46.08
CA LEU A 548 -32.41 10.12 46.19
C LEU A 548 -32.05 8.67 46.53
N THR A 549 -31.04 8.13 45.85
CA THR A 549 -30.56 6.75 46.07
C THR A 549 -29.83 6.60 47.40
N THR A 550 -29.07 7.60 47.81
CA THR A 550 -28.45 7.65 49.14
C THR A 550 -29.53 7.63 50.22
N TRP A 551 -30.55 8.47 50.10
CA TRP A 551 -31.66 8.51 51.04
C TRP A 551 -32.44 7.18 51.11
N ALA A 552 -32.76 6.60 49.95
CA ALA A 552 -33.43 5.29 49.89
C ALA A 552 -32.60 4.17 50.54
N LEU A 553 -31.27 4.20 50.37
CA LEU A 553 -30.35 3.29 51.05
C LEU A 553 -30.39 3.47 52.57
N THR A 554 -30.31 4.71 53.07
CA THR A 554 -30.32 4.99 54.51
C THR A 554 -31.59 4.45 55.17
N VAL A 555 -32.74 4.67 54.53
CA VAL A 555 -34.05 4.17 55.00
C VAL A 555 -34.10 2.64 54.99
N LEU A 556 -33.60 1.98 53.95
CA LEU A 556 -33.61 0.52 53.84
C LEU A 556 -32.64 -0.16 54.81
N THR A 557 -31.51 0.46 55.14
CA THR A 557 -30.53 -0.08 56.09
C THR A 557 -30.81 0.28 57.54
N GLY A 558 -31.93 0.95 57.84
CA GLY A 558 -32.33 1.31 59.21
C GLY A 558 -31.48 2.41 59.85
N GLY A 559 -30.84 3.26 59.03
CA GLY A 559 -30.18 4.47 59.54
C GLY A 559 -31.26 5.53 59.81
N ASN A 560 -31.46 5.88 61.08
CA ASN A 560 -32.33 6.98 61.49
C ASN A 560 -31.84 8.33 60.95
#